data_AF-A0A0F9LRL1-F1
#
_entry.id   AF-A0A0F9LRL1-F1
#
_cell.length_a   1.000
_cell.length_b   1.000
_cell.length_c   1.000
_cell.angle_alpha   90.00
_cell.angle_beta   90.00
_cell.angle_gamma   90.00
#
_symmetry.space_group_name_H-M   'P 1'
#
loop_
_entity.id
_entity.type
_entity.pdbx_description
1 polymer ?
#
loop_
_entity_poly.entity_id
_entity_poly.type
_entity_poly.pdbx_seq_one_letter_code
_entity_poly.pdbx_strand_id
1 'polypeptide(L)'
;MNNVVDKVYSDKRLSFEEGVNLIKSFDLIGLGTAADRLCQKLHPEQYRTYIIDRNINYTNVCISGCKFCAFYREKDNKESYVLSKDELRQMIKDDNLPPALQKTFDEAKEAVNWNIDILKAKYRLRKVT
;
A
#
# COMPACT_ATOMS: atom_id res chain seq x y z
N MET A 1 27.89 15.79 -1.47
CA MET A 1 27.64 14.57 -0.67
C MET A 1 28.06 14.73 0.79
N ASN A 2 29.26 15.23 1.07
CA ASN A 2 29.80 15.38 2.45
C ASN A 2 28.83 16.01 3.46
N ASN A 3 28.20 17.15 3.13
CA ASN A 3 27.27 17.85 4.03
C ASN A 3 26.00 17.03 4.38
N VAL A 4 25.53 16.16 3.48
CA VAL A 4 24.36 15.30 3.74
C VAL A 4 24.74 14.13 4.65
N VAL A 5 25.90 13.52 4.40
CA VAL A 5 26.44 12.45 5.24
C VAL A 5 26.65 12.95 6.68
N ASP A 6 27.20 14.15 6.85
CA ASP A 6 27.37 14.78 8.16
C ASP A 6 26.04 15.04 8.88
N LYS A 7 24.98 15.39 8.13
CA LYS A 7 23.63 15.55 8.68
C LYS A 7 22.98 14.22 9.06
N VAL A 8 23.23 13.15 8.29
CA VAL A 8 22.82 11.79 8.65
C VAL A 8 23.44 11.37 9.98
N TYR A 9 24.69 11.73 10.26
CA TYR A 9 25.33 11.43 11.54
C TYR A 9 24.83 12.27 12.72
N SER A 10 24.41 13.50 12.45
CA SER A 10 24.03 14.47 13.48
C SER A 10 22.52 14.54 13.77
N ASP A 11 21.73 13.58 13.27
CA ASP A 11 20.27 13.50 13.43
C ASP A 11 19.53 14.78 12.99
N LYS A 12 20.11 15.50 12.03
CA LYS A 12 19.52 16.74 11.51
C LYS A 12 18.66 16.45 10.30
N ARG A 13 17.46 17.03 10.30
CA ARG A 13 16.56 17.01 9.14
C ARG A 13 17.20 17.76 7.96
N LEU A 14 17.07 17.18 6.77
CA LEU A 14 17.47 17.80 5.51
C LEU A 14 16.53 18.97 5.16
N SER A 15 17.08 20.03 4.59
CA SER A 15 16.26 21.09 3.98
C SER A 15 15.65 20.62 2.66
N PHE A 16 14.70 21.40 2.15
CA PHE A 16 14.09 21.14 0.84
C PHE A 16 15.13 21.16 -0.28
N GLU A 17 16.01 22.16 -0.29
CA GLU A 17 17.07 22.35 -1.29
C GLU A 17 18.07 21.18 -1.27
N GLU A 18 18.41 20.69 -0.08
CA GLU A 18 19.26 19.52 0.09
C GLU A 18 18.60 18.26 -0.49
N GLY A 19 17.30 18.07 -0.25
CA GLY A 19 16.52 16.98 -0.86
C GLY A 19 16.53 17.03 -2.39
N VAL A 20 16.33 18.22 -2.97
CA VAL A 20 16.40 18.43 -4.43
C VAL A 20 17.79 18.09 -4.98
N ASN A 21 18.85 18.49 -4.26
CA ASN A 21 20.22 18.18 -4.65
C ASN A 21 20.51 16.68 -4.62
N LEU A 22 19.93 15.95 -3.67
CA LEU A 22 20.07 14.48 -3.61
C LEU A 22 19.38 13.79 -4.78
N ILE A 23 18.18 14.22 -5.15
CA ILE A 23 17.44 13.67 -6.32
C ILE A 23 18.24 13.88 -7.61
N LYS A 24 18.97 14.99 -7.73
CA LYS A 24 19.81 15.31 -8.90
C LYS A 24 21.19 14.66 -8.88
N SER A 25 21.55 13.97 -7.81
CA SER A 25 22.87 13.34 -7.68
C SER A 25 22.97 12.06 -8.49
N PHE A 26 24.10 11.87 -9.18
CA PHE A 26 24.42 10.62 -9.90
C PHE A 26 25.26 9.64 -9.08
N ASP A 27 25.68 10.02 -7.87
CA ASP A 27 26.44 9.17 -6.96
C ASP A 27 25.52 8.20 -6.19
N LEU A 28 25.04 7.17 -6.89
CA LEU A 28 24.14 6.17 -6.33
C LEU A 28 24.80 5.39 -5.17
N ILE A 29 26.11 5.14 -5.25
CA ILE A 29 26.86 4.40 -4.22
C ILE A 29 26.92 5.23 -2.94
N GLY A 30 27.31 6.50 -3.00
CA GLY A 30 27.33 7.39 -1.85
C GLY A 30 25.95 7.56 -1.21
N LEU A 31 24.91 7.69 -2.03
CA LEU A 31 23.52 7.75 -1.55
C LEU A 31 23.11 6.46 -0.83
N GLY A 32 23.36 5.30 -1.43
CA GLY A 32 23.05 3.99 -0.86
C GLY A 32 23.78 3.76 0.46
N THR A 33 25.07 4.07 0.54
CA THR A 33 25.87 3.93 1.77
C THR A 33 25.35 4.85 2.89
N ALA A 34 24.98 6.10 2.58
CA ALA A 34 24.43 7.02 3.58
C ALA A 34 23.07 6.54 4.10
N ALA A 35 22.19 6.07 3.20
CA ALA A 35 20.87 5.55 3.55
C ALA A 35 20.96 4.26 4.38
N ASP A 36 21.84 3.32 4.01
CA ASP A 36 22.07 2.07 4.74
C ASP A 36 22.57 2.33 6.16
N ARG A 37 23.54 3.24 6.32
CA ARG A 37 24.01 3.66 7.66
C ARG A 37 22.90 4.21 8.54
N LEU A 38 22.04 5.08 8.00
CA LEU A 38 20.90 5.61 8.76
C LEU A 38 19.91 4.50 9.13
N CYS A 39 19.64 3.58 8.20
CA CYS A 39 18.79 2.42 8.45
C CYS A 39 19.36 1.55 9.58
N GLN A 40 20.67 1.26 9.58
CA GLN A 40 21.32 0.49 10.65
C GLN A 40 21.31 1.20 12.00
N LYS A 41 21.40 2.54 12.02
CA LYS A 41 21.29 3.31 13.25
C LYS A 41 19.88 3.24 13.86
N LEU A 42 18.84 3.35 13.01
CA LEU A 42 17.44 3.34 13.44
C LEU A 42 16.89 1.92 13.67
N HIS A 43 17.42 0.94 12.96
CA HIS A 43 17.03 -0.47 12.95
C HIS A 43 18.30 -1.34 13.05
N PRO A 44 18.92 -1.42 14.25
CA PRO A 44 20.20 -2.09 14.47
C PRO A 44 20.13 -3.61 14.40
N GLU A 45 18.93 -4.18 14.32
CA GLU A 45 18.73 -5.61 14.23
C GLU A 45 19.36 -6.17 12.95
N GLN A 46 19.86 -7.41 13.05
CA GLN A 46 20.44 -8.14 11.90
C GLN A 46 19.38 -8.70 10.94
N TYR A 47 18.11 -8.36 11.16
CA TYR A 47 17.00 -8.76 10.30
C TYR A 47 16.22 -7.54 9.83
N ARG A 48 15.46 -7.73 8.76
CA ARG A 48 14.45 -6.78 8.31
C ARG A 48 13.11 -7.49 8.33
N THR A 49 12.08 -6.76 8.73
CA THR A 49 10.72 -7.26 8.75
C THR A 49 10.07 -7.06 7.39
N TYR A 50 9.03 -7.83 7.13
CA TYR A 50 8.17 -7.67 5.96
C TYR A 50 6.72 -7.89 6.41
N ILE A 51 5.79 -7.33 5.65
CA ILE A 51 4.36 -7.53 5.87
C ILE A 51 3.87 -8.52 4.83
N ILE A 52 3.18 -9.57 5.29
CA ILE A 52 2.38 -10.42 4.42
C ILE A 52 1.01 -9.77 4.34
N ASP A 53 0.77 -9.03 3.26
CA ASP A 53 -0.50 -8.34 3.01
C ASP A 53 -1.25 -8.99 1.85
N ARG A 54 -2.58 -8.97 1.94
CA ARG A 54 -3.46 -9.33 0.83
C ARG A 54 -4.40 -8.16 0.56
N ASN A 55 -4.27 -7.59 -0.62
CA ASN A 55 -5.21 -6.59 -1.10
C ASN A 55 -6.38 -7.27 -1.83
N ILE A 56 -7.57 -7.22 -1.23
CA ILE A 56 -8.81 -7.67 -1.88
C ILE A 56 -9.49 -6.46 -2.51
N ASN A 57 -9.39 -6.37 -3.83
CA ASN A 57 -10.09 -5.33 -4.58
C ASN A 57 -11.56 -5.70 -4.76
N TYR A 58 -12.42 -5.16 -3.89
CA TYR A 58 -13.85 -5.41 -3.90
C TYR A 58 -14.63 -4.67 -5.01
N THR A 59 -13.98 -3.72 -5.67
CA THR A 59 -14.46 -3.01 -6.87
C THR A 59 -13.30 -2.39 -7.61
N ASN A 60 -13.44 -2.20 -8.91
CA ASN A 60 -12.58 -1.33 -9.71
C ASN A 60 -13.28 -0.03 -10.18
N VAL A 61 -14.54 0.18 -9.77
CA VAL A 61 -15.31 1.39 -10.07
C VAL A 61 -14.82 2.54 -9.19
N CYS A 62 -14.40 3.65 -9.81
CA CYS A 62 -13.94 4.83 -9.10
C CYS A 62 -14.45 6.12 -9.76
N ILE A 63 -14.59 7.21 -9.01
CA ILE A 63 -14.98 8.51 -9.58
C ILE A 63 -13.77 9.40 -9.92
N SER A 64 -12.60 9.08 -9.36
CA SER A 64 -11.42 9.95 -9.46
C SER A 64 -10.80 9.97 -10.86
N GLY A 65 -10.94 8.88 -11.63
CA GLY A 65 -10.46 8.83 -13.01
C GLY A 65 -8.96 9.08 -13.20
N CYS A 66 -8.12 8.61 -12.28
CA CYS A 66 -6.68 8.89 -12.30
C CYS A 66 -6.01 8.36 -13.58
N LYS A 67 -5.35 9.23 -14.33
CA LYS A 67 -4.68 8.90 -15.61
C LYS A 67 -3.57 7.85 -15.50
N PHE A 68 -3.00 7.68 -14.31
CA PHE A 68 -1.94 6.71 -14.03
C PHE A 68 -2.47 5.38 -13.45
N CYS A 69 -3.77 5.30 -13.11
CA CYS A 69 -4.33 4.13 -12.47
C CYS A 69 -4.80 3.12 -13.53
N ALA A 70 -4.04 2.04 -13.70
CA ALA A 70 -4.42 0.95 -14.61
C ALA A 70 -5.67 0.17 -14.15
N PHE A 71 -5.99 0.25 -12.86
CA PHE A 71 -7.06 -0.54 -12.24
C PHE A 71 -8.45 0.07 -12.42
N TYR A 72 -8.55 1.40 -12.48
CA TYR A 72 -9.82 2.12 -12.52
C TYR A 72 -10.68 1.77 -13.75
N ARG A 73 -11.98 1.61 -13.53
CA ARG A 73 -13.02 1.60 -14.56
C ARG A 73 -14.17 2.55 -14.23
N GLU A 74 -14.74 3.16 -15.27
CA GLU A 74 -16.02 3.84 -15.17
C GLU A 74 -17.14 2.85 -14.82
N LYS A 75 -18.21 3.36 -14.19
CA LYS A 75 -19.33 2.53 -13.72
C LYS A 75 -19.95 1.66 -14.82
N ASP A 76 -20.05 2.18 -16.04
CA ASP A 76 -20.72 1.51 -17.16
C ASP A 76 -19.72 0.81 -18.11
N ASN A 77 -18.44 0.75 -17.71
CA ASN A 77 -17.43 0.02 -18.47
C ASN A 77 -17.68 -1.49 -18.37
N LYS A 78 -17.47 -2.23 -19.46
CA LYS A 78 -17.68 -3.69 -19.52
C LYS A 78 -16.79 -4.49 -18.55
N GLU A 79 -15.63 -3.95 -18.20
CA GLU A 79 -14.70 -4.55 -17.24
C GLU A 79 -14.95 -4.09 -15.81
N SER A 80 -15.98 -3.27 -15.57
CA SER A 80 -16.34 -2.83 -14.23
C SER A 80 -16.97 -3.95 -13.42
N TYR A 81 -16.65 -4.01 -12.12
CA TYR A 81 -17.25 -4.98 -11.21
C TYR A 81 -17.35 -4.43 -9.80
N VAL A 82 -18.29 -5.01 -9.04
CA VAL A 82 -18.35 -4.90 -7.57
C VAL A 82 -18.66 -6.27 -7.01
N LEU A 83 -17.75 -6.78 -6.18
CA LEU A 83 -17.91 -8.05 -5.52
C LEU A 83 -19.08 -7.99 -4.52
N SER A 84 -19.83 -9.07 -4.46
CA SER A 84 -20.82 -9.29 -3.41
C SER A 84 -20.14 -9.63 -2.08
N LYS A 85 -20.89 -9.50 -0.99
CA LYS A 85 -20.43 -9.90 0.34
C LYS A 85 -20.06 -11.38 0.39
N ASP A 86 -20.78 -12.23 -0.33
CA ASP A 86 -20.54 -13.67 -0.33
C ASP A 86 -19.29 -14.04 -1.12
N GLU A 87 -19.05 -13.39 -2.27
CA GLU A 87 -17.79 -13.52 -3.00
C GLU A 87 -16.60 -13.08 -2.14
N LEU A 88 -16.72 -11.95 -1.44
CA LEU A 88 -15.67 -11.48 -0.54
C LEU A 88 -15.44 -12.43 0.62
N ARG A 89 -16.51 -12.95 1.25
CA ARG A 89 -16.39 -13.97 2.30
C ARG A 89 -15.74 -15.23 1.79
N GLN A 90 -16.02 -15.64 0.55
CA GLN A 90 -15.41 -16.82 -0.03
C GLN A 90 -13.91 -16.60 -0.27
N MET A 91 -13.52 -15.46 -0.86
CA MET A 91 -12.10 -15.11 -1.05
C MET A 91 -11.34 -15.02 0.28
N ILE A 92 -12.01 -14.56 1.33
CA ILE A 92 -11.51 -14.51 2.71
C ILE A 92 -11.42 -15.92 3.34
N LYS A 93 -12.29 -16.85 2.97
CA LYS A 93 -12.26 -18.22 3.49
C LYS A 93 -11.24 -19.10 2.77
N ASP A 94 -11.05 -18.88 1.48
CA ASP A 94 -10.07 -19.58 0.63
C ASP A 94 -8.62 -19.14 0.92
N ASP A 95 -8.43 -18.39 2.01
CA ASP A 95 -7.15 -17.88 2.43
C ASP A 95 -6.32 -19.00 3.08
N ASN A 96 -5.39 -19.54 2.27
CA ASN A 96 -4.14 -20.23 2.60
C ASN A 96 -3.23 -19.57 3.65
N LEU A 97 -3.74 -18.82 4.64
CA LEU A 97 -2.89 -18.05 5.52
C LEU A 97 -2.09 -18.96 6.47
N PRO A 98 -0.79 -18.67 6.68
CA PRO A 98 -0.04 -19.29 7.76
C PRO A 98 -0.79 -19.15 9.10
N PRO A 99 -0.77 -20.16 9.99
CA PRO A 99 -1.50 -20.13 11.26
C PRO A 99 -1.23 -18.86 12.11
N ALA A 100 -0.01 -18.31 12.00
CA ALA A 100 0.39 -17.08 12.69
C ALA A 100 -0.42 -15.83 12.28
N LEU A 101 -1.02 -15.82 11.08
CA LEU A 101 -1.79 -14.68 10.56
C LEU A 101 -3.31 -14.87 10.70
N GLN A 102 -3.76 -16.05 11.12
CA GLN A 102 -5.19 -16.38 11.23
C GLN A 102 -5.92 -15.49 12.25
N LYS A 103 -5.26 -15.15 13.37
CA LYS A 103 -5.85 -14.34 14.44
C LYS A 103 -6.12 -12.89 14.01
N THR A 104 -5.14 -12.25 13.38
CA THR A 104 -5.28 -10.88 12.83
C THR A 104 -6.36 -10.85 11.76
N PHE A 105 -6.49 -11.93 11.00
CA PHE A 105 -7.49 -12.06 9.96
C PHE A 105 -8.92 -12.19 10.51
N ASP A 106 -9.11 -12.90 11.62
CA ASP A 106 -10.43 -13.03 12.25
C ASP A 106 -10.94 -11.68 12.80
N GLU A 107 -10.04 -10.83 13.30
CA GLU A 107 -10.36 -9.45 13.72
C GLU A 107 -10.71 -8.55 12.52
N ALA A 108 -10.08 -8.75 11.36
CA ALA A 108 -10.34 -7.96 10.15
C ALA A 108 -11.68 -8.26 9.46
N LYS A 109 -12.25 -9.46 9.65
CA LYS A 109 -13.52 -9.89 9.00
C LYS A 109 -14.70 -8.97 9.32
N GLU A 110 -14.73 -8.34 10.49
CA GLU A 110 -15.84 -7.44 10.86
C GLU A 110 -15.83 -6.12 10.07
N ALA A 111 -14.65 -5.58 9.75
CA ALA A 111 -14.50 -4.30 9.05
C ALA A 111 -14.97 -4.34 7.58
N VAL A 112 -14.88 -5.51 6.93
CA VAL A 112 -15.24 -5.71 5.51
C VAL A 112 -16.73 -5.51 5.25
N ASN A 113 -17.60 -5.81 6.23
CA ASN A 113 -19.05 -5.74 6.03
C ASN A 113 -19.58 -4.32 5.80
N TRP A 114 -18.89 -3.29 6.31
CA TRP A 114 -19.38 -1.90 6.29
C TRP A 114 -19.16 -1.21 4.92
N ASN A 115 -18.04 -1.47 4.26
CA ASN A 115 -17.65 -0.74 3.05
C ASN A 115 -18.46 -1.11 1.80
N ILE A 116 -18.92 -2.37 1.69
CA ILE A 116 -19.66 -2.85 0.51
C ILE A 116 -21.07 -2.26 0.45
N ASP A 117 -21.73 -2.11 1.60
CA ASP A 117 -23.09 -1.56 1.65
C ASP A 117 -23.10 -0.10 1.23
N ILE A 118 -22.10 0.67 1.68
CA ILE A 118 -21.91 2.07 1.27
C ILE A 118 -21.73 2.17 -0.25
N LEU A 119 -20.92 1.30 -0.86
CA LEU A 119 -20.74 1.32 -2.31
C LEU A 119 -22.02 0.98 -3.07
N LYS A 120 -22.74 -0.08 -2.67
CA LYS A 120 -23.99 -0.46 -3.34
C LYS A 120 -25.05 0.63 -3.21
N ALA A 121 -25.17 1.24 -2.04
CA ALA A 121 -26.09 2.35 -1.79
C ALA A 121 -25.72 3.60 -2.61
N LYS A 122 -24.42 3.97 -2.60
CA LYS A 122 -23.93 5.18 -3.27
C LYS A 122 -24.00 5.07 -4.80
N TYR A 123 -23.73 3.89 -5.36
CA TYR A 123 -23.62 3.72 -6.82
C TYR A 123 -24.82 3.00 -7.47
N ARG A 124 -25.85 2.58 -6.72
CA ARG A 124 -27.03 1.84 -7.24
C ARG A 124 -26.64 0.69 -8.19
N LEU A 125 -25.56 -0.01 -7.87
CA LEU A 125 -25.01 -1.07 -8.70
C LEU A 125 -25.88 -2.33 -8.56
N ARG A 126 -26.44 -2.79 -9.67
CA ARG A 126 -27.08 -4.11 -9.77
C ARG A 126 -26.05 -5.09 -10.32
N LYS A 127 -26.14 -6.35 -9.87
CA LYS A 127 -25.29 -7.46 -10.29
C LYS A 127 -25.24 -7.51 -11.82
N VAL A 128 -24.07 -7.31 -12.42
CA VAL A 128 -23.84 -7.70 -13.81
C VAL A 128 -23.57 -9.20 -13.74
N THR A 129 -24.59 -9.99 -14.05
CA THR A 129 -24.49 -11.44 -14.26
C THR A 129 -23.90 -11.73 -15.62
#